data_AF-A0A1U8K0E0-F1
#
_entry.id   AF-A0A1U8K0E0-F1
#
_cell.length_a   1.000
_cell.length_b   1.000
_cell.length_c   1.000
_cell.angle_alpha   90.00
_cell.angle_beta   90.00
_cell.angle_gamma   90.00
#
_symmetry.space_group_name_H-M   'P 1'
#
loop_
_entity.id
_entity.type
_entity.pdbx_description
1 polymer ?
#
loop_
_entity_poly.entity_id
_entity_poly.type
_entity_poly.pdbx_seq_one_letter_code
_entity_poly.pdbx_strand_id
1 'polypeptide(L)'
;MSKEVVGNVEGMETRGRARKASRSRDILSALEDRVVTLENFVGDIRERIDDVEDRLHDGLQSMQEQLKVYVMDNVEQLTGRDDAIEAMVAALKGEIAELKGEITIYKVAWAMYFCSKGIMENVTKVTTAAMHLSDVALLWWRHRSTDVRRGGAEIRTWEEFRCEFKAQFYPEDAEDEARAKLRRLAQQGTVREYVQKFSELML
;
A
#
# COMPACT_ATOMS: atom_id res chain seq x y z
N MET A 1 117.30 22.79 18.51
CA MET A 1 116.70 22.03 17.39
C MET A 1 115.82 20.96 18.03
N SER A 2 114.59 21.27 18.42
CA SER A 2 113.39 21.42 17.57
C SER A 2 113.10 20.14 16.78
N LYS A 3 112.12 19.35 17.24
CA LYS A 3 110.91 19.09 16.44
C LYS A 3 109.83 18.45 17.29
N GLU A 4 108.74 19.21 17.38
CA GLU A 4 107.42 18.85 17.89
C GLU A 4 106.91 17.56 17.24
N VAL A 5 106.38 16.65 18.07
CA VAL A 5 105.42 15.64 17.63
C VAL A 5 104.05 16.32 17.63
N VAL A 6 103.85 17.21 16.66
CA VAL A 6 102.53 17.59 16.15
C VAL A 6 102.19 16.54 15.10
N GLY A 7 101.31 15.61 15.44
CA GLY A 7 100.88 14.60 14.46
C GLY A 7 100.33 13.33 15.06
N ASN A 8 99.39 13.41 16.01
CA ASN A 8 98.61 12.22 16.38
C ASN A 8 97.16 12.51 16.78
N VAL A 9 96.73 13.77 16.80
CA VAL A 9 95.32 14.14 17.06
C VAL A 9 94.49 14.08 15.76
N GLU A 10 95.08 14.49 14.62
CA GLU A 10 94.42 14.50 13.30
C GLU A 10 94.13 13.08 12.74
N GLY A 11 94.99 12.10 12.99
CA GLY A 11 94.80 10.71 12.53
C GLY A 11 93.73 9.93 13.30
N MET A 12 93.46 10.34 14.54
CA MET A 12 92.49 9.69 15.44
C MET A 12 91.07 10.25 15.22
N GLU A 13 90.94 11.55 14.94
CA GLU A 13 89.70 12.19 14.52
C GLU A 13 89.23 11.72 13.14
N THR A 14 90.13 11.61 12.15
CA THR A 14 89.79 11.15 10.79
C THR A 14 89.33 9.69 10.76
N ARG A 15 89.93 8.80 11.56
CA ARG A 15 89.51 7.39 11.70
C ARG A 15 88.18 7.24 12.44
N GLY A 16 87.94 8.05 13.48
CA GLY A 16 86.65 8.11 14.18
C GLY A 16 85.52 8.62 13.27
N ARG A 17 85.80 9.65 12.46
CA ARG A 17 84.87 10.23 11.47
C ARG A 17 84.53 9.24 10.35
N ALA A 18 85.50 8.49 9.85
CA ALA A 18 85.28 7.43 8.86
C ALA A 18 84.41 6.27 9.41
N ARG A 19 84.66 5.82 10.65
CA ARG A 19 83.83 4.79 11.31
C ARG A 19 82.41 5.28 11.59
N LYS A 20 82.26 6.54 12.01
CA LYS A 20 80.94 7.15 12.22
C LYS A 20 80.18 7.29 10.90
N ALA A 21 80.88 7.65 9.81
CA ALA A 21 80.30 7.71 8.47
C ALA A 21 79.89 6.32 7.93
N SER A 22 80.67 5.25 8.19
CA SER A 22 80.26 3.88 7.81
C SER A 22 79.03 3.45 8.59
N ARG A 23 79.01 3.65 9.92
CA ARG A 23 77.86 3.31 10.77
C ARG A 23 76.58 4.04 10.37
N SER A 24 76.69 5.33 10.03
CA SER A 24 75.55 6.10 9.49
C SER A 24 75.07 5.56 8.14
N ARG A 25 75.96 5.07 7.28
CA ARG A 25 75.62 4.47 5.99
C ARG A 25 74.92 3.13 6.15
N ASP A 26 75.38 2.28 7.07
CA ASP A 26 74.75 1.00 7.40
C ASP A 26 73.33 1.20 7.99
N ILE A 27 73.17 2.23 8.84
CA ILE A 27 71.85 2.63 9.36
C ILE A 27 70.94 3.14 8.24
N LEU A 28 71.49 3.88 7.27
CA LEU A 28 70.74 4.38 6.12
C LEU A 28 70.23 3.23 5.25
N SER A 29 71.09 2.25 4.91
CA SER A 29 70.65 1.06 4.17
C SER A 29 69.59 0.25 4.92
N ALA A 30 69.73 0.07 6.23
CA ALA A 30 68.71 -0.61 7.03
C ALA A 30 67.37 0.16 7.07
N LEU A 31 67.41 1.48 6.99
CA LEU A 31 66.21 2.32 6.85
C LEU A 31 65.60 2.19 5.45
N GLU A 32 66.41 2.20 4.40
CA GLU A 32 65.98 1.99 3.01
C GLU A 32 65.28 0.64 2.85
N ASP A 33 65.86 -0.45 3.36
CA ASP A 33 65.25 -1.79 3.31
C ASP A 33 63.89 -1.85 4.01
N ARG A 34 63.77 -1.16 5.15
CA ARG A 34 62.50 -1.06 5.90
C ARG A 34 61.46 -0.22 5.16
N VAL A 35 61.88 0.86 4.48
CA VAL A 35 60.98 1.67 3.64
C VAL A 35 60.45 0.83 2.49
N VAL A 36 61.31 0.09 1.78
CA VAL A 36 60.89 -0.82 0.71
C VAL A 36 59.91 -1.89 1.23
N THR A 37 60.18 -2.45 2.41
CA THR A 37 59.27 -3.43 3.03
C THR A 37 57.91 -2.81 3.36
N LEU A 38 57.89 -1.57 3.87
CA LEU A 38 56.66 -0.83 4.16
C LEU A 38 55.90 -0.47 2.88
N GLU A 39 56.59 -0.05 1.82
CA GLU A 39 56.00 0.25 0.52
C GLU A 39 55.28 -0.96 -0.05
N ASN A 40 55.91 -2.14 0.01
CA ASN A 40 55.28 -3.39 -0.41
C ASN A 40 54.02 -3.72 0.42
N PHE A 41 54.11 -3.60 1.74
CA PHE A 41 52.97 -3.87 2.63
C PHE A 41 51.80 -2.89 2.43
N VAL A 42 52.10 -1.60 2.19
CA VAL A 42 51.09 -0.59 1.85
C VAL A 42 50.47 -0.90 0.49
N GLY A 43 51.27 -1.39 -0.47
CA GLY A 43 50.77 -1.91 -1.75
C GLY A 43 49.75 -3.03 -1.56
N ASP A 44 50.10 -4.07 -0.80
CA ASP A 44 49.20 -5.19 -0.47
C ASP A 44 47.92 -4.71 0.25
N ILE A 45 48.04 -3.76 1.19
CA ILE A 45 46.86 -3.20 1.87
C ILE A 45 45.96 -2.47 0.87
N ARG A 46 46.54 -1.68 -0.02
CA ARG A 46 45.79 -0.92 -1.01
C ARG A 46 45.04 -1.84 -1.96
N GLU A 47 45.70 -2.88 -2.48
CA GLU A 47 45.07 -3.90 -3.32
C GLU A 47 43.90 -4.59 -2.59
N ARG A 48 44.07 -4.92 -1.30
CA ARG A 48 42.98 -5.49 -0.49
C ARG A 48 41.83 -4.52 -0.22
N ILE A 49 42.10 -3.22 -0.11
CA ILE A 49 41.06 -2.19 0.04
C ILE A 49 40.28 -2.08 -1.27
N ASP A 50 40.99 -2.03 -2.41
CA ASP A 50 40.39 -1.95 -3.74
C ASP A 50 39.48 -3.19 -4.00
N ASP A 51 39.93 -4.41 -3.66
CA ASP A 51 39.09 -5.63 -3.76
C ASP A 51 37.83 -5.55 -2.89
N VAL A 52 37.95 -5.03 -1.67
CA VAL A 52 36.78 -4.87 -0.79
C VAL A 52 35.82 -3.81 -1.35
N GLU A 53 36.33 -2.73 -1.90
CA GLU A 53 35.53 -1.65 -2.50
C GLU A 53 34.77 -2.16 -3.74
N ASP A 54 35.44 -2.89 -4.63
CA ASP A 54 34.83 -3.52 -5.79
C ASP A 54 33.73 -4.51 -5.38
N ARG A 55 34.01 -5.39 -4.41
CA ARG A 55 33.02 -6.36 -3.91
C ARG A 55 31.82 -5.69 -3.24
N LEU A 56 32.04 -4.58 -2.53
CA LEU A 56 30.95 -3.79 -1.93
C LEU A 56 30.12 -3.10 -3.01
N HIS A 57 30.77 -2.54 -4.04
CA HIS A 57 30.10 -1.90 -5.16
C HIS A 57 29.22 -2.89 -5.92
N ASP A 58 29.77 -4.05 -6.30
CA ASP A 58 29.05 -5.11 -7.00
C ASP A 58 27.89 -5.66 -6.17
N GLY A 59 28.12 -5.87 -4.86
CA GLY A 59 27.09 -6.33 -3.94
C GLY A 59 25.94 -5.34 -3.80
N LEU A 60 26.24 -4.05 -3.66
CA LEU A 60 25.25 -2.98 -3.60
C LEU A 60 24.47 -2.86 -4.91
N GLN A 61 25.15 -2.91 -6.05
CA GLN A 61 24.51 -2.85 -7.37
C GLN A 61 23.57 -4.04 -7.58
N SER A 62 24.01 -5.25 -7.20
CA SER A 62 23.19 -6.47 -7.26
C SER A 62 21.95 -6.37 -6.38
N MET A 63 22.10 -5.92 -5.13
CA MET A 63 20.96 -5.71 -4.23
C MET A 63 20.00 -4.64 -4.77
N GLN A 64 20.52 -3.54 -5.33
CA GLN A 64 19.71 -2.50 -5.93
C GLN A 64 18.87 -3.04 -7.10
N GLU A 65 19.48 -3.85 -7.98
CA GLU A 65 18.76 -4.42 -9.12
C GLU A 65 17.70 -5.44 -8.68
N GLN A 66 18.03 -6.29 -7.71
CA GLN A 66 17.06 -7.24 -7.13
C GLN A 66 15.86 -6.50 -6.49
N LEU A 67 16.13 -5.46 -5.69
CA LEU A 67 15.08 -4.67 -5.07
C LEU A 67 14.22 -3.96 -6.13
N LYS A 68 14.86 -3.43 -7.18
CA LYS A 68 14.17 -2.78 -8.29
C LYS A 68 13.22 -3.74 -9.01
N VAL A 69 13.69 -4.95 -9.33
CA VAL A 69 12.86 -6.00 -9.94
C VAL A 69 11.68 -6.38 -9.03
N TYR A 70 11.94 -6.62 -7.75
CA TYR A 70 10.89 -6.95 -6.78
C TYR A 70 9.83 -5.84 -6.67
N VAL A 71 10.27 -4.58 -6.59
CA VAL A 71 9.35 -3.42 -6.52
C VAL A 71 8.56 -3.29 -7.81
N MET A 72 9.19 -3.42 -8.98
CA MET A 72 8.50 -3.37 -10.28
C MET A 72 7.42 -4.45 -10.40
N ASP A 73 7.74 -5.71 -10.06
CA ASP A 73 6.78 -6.81 -10.14
C ASP A 73 5.58 -6.59 -9.21
N ASN A 74 5.81 -6.10 -7.99
CA ASN A 74 4.72 -5.76 -7.09
C ASN A 74 3.85 -4.59 -7.61
N VAL A 75 4.46 -3.57 -8.23
CA VAL A 75 3.72 -2.46 -8.84
C VAL A 75 2.88 -2.96 -10.02
N GLU A 76 3.43 -3.84 -10.87
CA GLU A 76 2.69 -4.45 -11.98
C GLU A 76 1.53 -5.31 -11.48
N GLN A 77 1.74 -6.12 -10.43
CA GLN A 77 0.67 -6.88 -9.81
C GLN A 77 -0.41 -6.01 -9.16
N LEU A 78 -0.03 -4.87 -8.55
CA LEU A 78 -0.99 -3.93 -7.95
C LEU A 78 -1.80 -3.22 -9.04
N THR A 79 -1.15 -2.74 -10.09
CA THR A 79 -1.84 -2.10 -11.23
C THR A 79 -2.81 -3.06 -11.91
N GLY A 80 -2.43 -4.32 -12.14
CA GLY A 80 -3.36 -5.32 -12.69
C GLY A 80 -4.56 -5.63 -11.78
N ARG A 81 -4.41 -5.53 -10.45
CA ARG A 81 -5.53 -5.64 -9.50
C ARG A 81 -6.44 -4.42 -9.55
N ASP A 82 -5.87 -3.21 -9.67
CA ASP A 82 -6.63 -1.97 -9.79
C ASP A 82 -7.48 -1.98 -11.07
N ASP A 83 -6.93 -2.41 -12.21
CA ASP A 83 -7.66 -2.57 -13.47
C ASP A 83 -8.82 -3.56 -13.33
N ALA A 84 -8.61 -4.68 -12.63
CA ALA A 84 -9.65 -5.69 -12.39
C ALA A 84 -10.77 -5.14 -11.49
N ILE A 85 -10.43 -4.39 -10.45
CA ILE A 85 -11.40 -3.70 -9.60
C ILE A 85 -12.20 -2.69 -10.42
N GLU A 86 -11.54 -1.88 -11.25
CA GLU A 86 -12.21 -0.89 -12.09
C GLU A 86 -13.22 -1.55 -13.05
N ALA A 87 -12.86 -2.67 -13.67
CA ALA A 87 -13.75 -3.45 -14.52
C ALA A 87 -14.97 -3.99 -13.76
N MET A 88 -14.78 -4.52 -12.55
CA MET A 88 -15.89 -4.99 -11.70
C MET A 88 -16.83 -3.85 -11.32
N VAL A 89 -16.28 -2.69 -10.94
CA VAL A 89 -17.09 -1.50 -10.61
C VAL A 89 -17.88 -1.02 -11.82
N ALA A 90 -17.30 -1.05 -13.02
CA ALA A 90 -18.00 -0.69 -14.25
C ALA A 90 -19.16 -1.65 -14.54
N ALA A 91 -18.95 -2.97 -14.36
CA ALA A 91 -19.99 -3.98 -14.52
C ALA A 91 -21.15 -3.77 -13.53
N LEU A 92 -20.86 -3.62 -12.23
CA LEU A 92 -21.87 -3.37 -11.20
C LEU A 92 -22.67 -2.08 -11.46
N LYS A 93 -22.00 -1.01 -11.92
CA LYS A 93 -22.69 0.23 -12.34
C LYS A 93 -23.65 -0.01 -13.50
N GLY A 94 -23.29 -0.88 -14.44
CA GLY A 94 -24.15 -1.30 -15.54
C GLY A 94 -25.40 -2.02 -15.05
N GLU A 95 -25.24 -3.03 -14.20
CA GLU A 95 -26.35 -3.79 -13.60
C GLU A 95 -27.29 -2.87 -12.78
N ILE A 96 -26.73 -1.96 -11.98
CA ILE A 96 -27.53 -0.96 -11.24
C ILE A 96 -28.33 -0.08 -12.19
N ALA A 97 -27.77 0.31 -13.35
CA ALA A 97 -28.48 1.11 -14.33
C ALA A 97 -29.64 0.34 -14.98
N GLU A 98 -29.43 -0.95 -15.29
CA GLU A 98 -30.45 -1.84 -15.82
C GLU A 98 -31.60 -2.04 -14.81
N LEU A 99 -31.27 -2.39 -13.56
CA LEU A 99 -32.26 -2.53 -12.47
C LEU A 99 -33.04 -1.24 -12.23
N LYS A 100 -32.38 -0.08 -12.30
CA LYS A 100 -33.07 1.23 -12.23
C LYS A 100 -34.05 1.41 -13.39
N GLY A 101 -33.68 0.96 -14.58
CA GLY A 101 -34.54 0.91 -15.76
C GLY A 101 -35.78 0.05 -15.54
N GLU A 102 -35.59 -1.20 -15.10
CA GLU A 102 -36.69 -2.13 -14.77
C GLU A 102 -37.63 -1.56 -13.71
N ILE A 103 -37.09 -1.03 -12.61
CA ILE A 103 -37.88 -0.38 -11.55
C ILE A 103 -38.73 0.76 -12.13
N THR A 104 -38.20 1.52 -13.09
CA THR A 104 -38.94 2.59 -13.74
C THR A 104 -40.10 2.05 -14.57
N ILE A 105 -39.87 0.97 -15.34
CA ILE A 105 -40.92 0.26 -16.08
C ILE A 105 -42.01 -0.23 -15.11
N TYR A 106 -41.65 -0.90 -14.02
CA TYR A 106 -42.60 -1.37 -13.02
C TYR A 106 -43.40 -0.22 -12.37
N LYS A 107 -42.75 0.90 -12.02
CA LYS A 107 -43.43 2.08 -11.47
C LYS A 107 -44.49 2.62 -12.45
N VAL A 108 -44.16 2.71 -13.73
CA VAL A 108 -45.10 3.17 -14.77
C VAL A 108 -46.21 2.15 -14.98
N ALA A 109 -45.91 0.85 -15.02
CA ALA A 109 -46.90 -0.22 -15.15
C ALA A 109 -47.92 -0.19 -14.00
N TRP A 110 -47.47 0.01 -12.76
CA TRP A 110 -48.35 0.17 -11.59
C TRP A 110 -49.24 1.42 -11.69
N ALA A 111 -48.69 2.54 -12.15
CA ALA A 111 -49.48 3.76 -12.37
C ALA A 111 -50.57 3.54 -13.44
N MET A 112 -50.21 2.91 -14.56
CA MET A 112 -51.16 2.57 -15.62
C MET A 112 -52.22 1.57 -15.14
N TYR A 113 -51.83 0.58 -14.35
CA TYR A 113 -52.75 -0.39 -13.77
C TYR A 113 -53.81 0.32 -12.92
N PHE A 114 -53.40 1.18 -11.98
CA PHE A 114 -54.35 1.95 -11.16
C PHE A 114 -55.25 2.86 -11.99
N CYS A 115 -54.71 3.58 -12.98
CA CYS A 115 -55.50 4.42 -13.89
C CYS A 115 -56.52 3.60 -14.68
N SER A 116 -56.12 2.47 -15.28
CA SER A 116 -57.00 1.61 -16.09
C SER A 116 -58.13 0.98 -15.28
N LYS A 117 -57.88 0.68 -14.00
CA LYS A 117 -58.86 0.09 -13.08
C LYS A 117 -59.69 1.15 -12.33
N GLY A 118 -59.45 2.44 -12.58
CA GLY A 118 -60.13 3.54 -11.87
C GLY A 118 -59.79 3.62 -10.38
N ILE A 119 -58.69 3.02 -9.95
CA ILE A 119 -58.27 2.97 -8.54
C ILE A 119 -57.61 4.31 -8.20
N MET A 120 -58.40 5.26 -7.70
CA MET A 120 -57.91 6.58 -7.30
C MET A 120 -57.71 6.71 -5.78
N GLU A 121 -58.53 6.00 -4.99
CA GLU A 121 -58.52 6.04 -3.54
C GLU A 121 -57.25 5.42 -2.93
N ASN A 122 -56.61 6.14 -2.01
CA ASN A 122 -55.35 5.71 -1.38
C ASN A 122 -55.48 4.37 -0.65
N VAL A 123 -56.57 4.16 0.07
CA VAL A 123 -56.83 2.92 0.80
C VAL A 123 -56.85 1.74 -0.17
N THR A 124 -57.58 1.85 -1.29
CA THR A 124 -57.64 0.79 -2.31
C THR A 124 -56.30 0.55 -2.98
N LYS A 125 -55.49 1.59 -3.23
CA LYS A 125 -54.11 1.43 -3.76
C LYS A 125 -53.23 0.64 -2.81
N VAL A 126 -53.25 0.99 -1.52
CA VAL A 126 -52.47 0.32 -0.47
C VAL A 126 -52.91 -1.14 -0.31
N THR A 127 -54.22 -1.39 -0.22
CA THR A 127 -54.75 -2.77 -0.14
C THR A 127 -54.40 -3.59 -1.37
N THR A 128 -54.48 -3.02 -2.57
CA THR A 128 -54.11 -3.71 -3.80
C THR A 128 -52.62 -4.03 -3.84
N ALA A 129 -51.75 -3.09 -3.48
CA ALA A 129 -50.31 -3.34 -3.39
C ALA A 129 -49.95 -4.41 -2.36
N ALA A 130 -50.61 -4.38 -1.21
CA ALA A 130 -50.44 -5.39 -0.16
C ALA A 130 -50.78 -6.82 -0.64
N MET A 131 -51.77 -6.98 -1.53
CA MET A 131 -52.09 -8.29 -2.12
C MET A 131 -50.97 -8.86 -2.99
N HIS A 132 -50.10 -8.01 -3.52
CA HIS A 132 -48.97 -8.40 -4.36
C HIS A 132 -47.66 -8.59 -3.57
N LEU A 133 -47.64 -8.38 -2.25
CA LEU A 133 -46.48 -8.65 -1.41
C LEU A 133 -46.32 -10.17 -1.17
N SER A 134 -45.09 -10.66 -1.17
CA SER A 134 -44.74 -12.05 -0.84
C SER A 134 -43.73 -12.14 0.30
N ASP A 135 -43.57 -13.33 0.87
CA ASP A 135 -42.50 -13.70 1.81
C ASP A 135 -42.32 -12.73 2.99
N VAL A 136 -41.10 -12.21 3.17
CA VAL A 136 -40.73 -11.29 4.25
C VAL A 136 -41.52 -9.98 4.18
N ALA A 137 -41.80 -9.48 2.97
CA ALA A 137 -42.60 -8.27 2.78
C ALA A 137 -44.05 -8.45 3.21
N LEU A 138 -44.63 -9.63 2.94
CA LEU A 138 -45.98 -9.97 3.40
C LEU A 138 -46.04 -10.11 4.93
N LEU A 139 -45.02 -10.72 5.55
CA LEU A 139 -44.93 -10.85 7.01
C LEU A 139 -44.85 -9.47 7.70
N TRP A 140 -44.00 -8.58 7.18
CA TRP A 140 -43.92 -7.20 7.65
C TRP A 140 -45.27 -6.50 7.55
N TRP A 141 -45.95 -6.59 6.39
CA TRP A 141 -47.24 -5.94 6.19
C TRP A 141 -48.32 -6.46 7.16
N ARG A 142 -48.35 -7.77 7.43
CA ARG A 142 -49.27 -8.37 8.39
C ARG A 142 -49.04 -7.82 9.80
N HIS A 143 -47.78 -7.75 10.22
CA HIS A 143 -47.40 -7.21 11.53
C HIS A 143 -47.78 -5.72 11.65
N ARG A 144 -47.40 -4.91 10.67
CA ARG A 144 -47.71 -3.49 10.61
C ARG A 144 -49.22 -3.21 10.61
N SER A 145 -49.99 -4.01 9.87
CA SER A 145 -51.46 -3.92 9.80
C SER A 145 -52.16 -4.35 11.09
N THR A 146 -51.54 -5.21 11.91
CA THR A 146 -52.05 -5.56 13.24
C THR A 146 -51.71 -4.51 14.29
N ASP A 147 -50.60 -3.80 14.15
CA ASP A 147 -50.20 -2.74 15.07
C ASP A 147 -51.10 -1.51 14.97
N VAL A 148 -51.58 -1.17 13.76
CA VAL A 148 -52.64 -0.15 13.58
C VAL A 148 -53.89 -0.51 14.40
N ARG A 149 -54.30 -1.79 14.39
CA ARG A 149 -55.45 -2.28 15.17
C ARG A 149 -55.23 -2.24 16.69
N ARG A 150 -53.98 -2.08 17.13
CA ARG A 150 -53.57 -1.97 18.54
C ARG A 150 -53.32 -0.52 18.98
N GLY A 151 -53.65 0.47 18.15
CA GLY A 151 -53.49 1.90 18.45
C GLY A 151 -52.25 2.56 17.81
N GLY A 152 -51.54 1.86 16.92
CA GLY A 152 -50.46 2.44 16.11
C GLY A 152 -50.97 3.40 15.03
N ALA A 153 -50.08 4.26 14.51
CA ALA A 153 -50.41 5.20 13.44
C ALA A 153 -50.87 4.46 12.16
N GLU A 154 -52.02 4.86 11.63
CA GLU A 154 -52.61 4.30 10.40
C GLU A 154 -51.90 4.86 9.15
N ILE A 155 -51.60 4.00 8.18
CA ILE A 155 -51.12 4.40 6.85
C ILE A 155 -52.34 4.81 6.01
N ARG A 156 -52.52 6.11 5.79
CA ARG A 156 -53.69 6.71 5.14
C ARG A 156 -53.45 7.03 3.67
N THR A 157 -52.19 7.18 3.28
CA THR A 157 -51.84 7.55 1.91
C THR A 157 -50.96 6.50 1.24
N TRP A 158 -51.03 6.45 -0.09
CA TRP A 158 -50.10 5.66 -0.90
C TRP A 158 -48.64 6.07 -0.69
N GLU A 159 -48.41 7.36 -0.37
CA GLU A 159 -47.08 7.88 -0.11
C GLU A 159 -46.50 7.38 1.21
N GLU A 160 -47.27 7.43 2.30
CA GLU A 160 -46.90 6.88 3.60
C GLU A 160 -46.56 5.38 3.50
N PHE A 161 -47.38 4.61 2.76
CA PHE A 161 -47.10 3.20 2.50
C PHE A 161 -45.74 3.02 1.82
N ARG A 162 -45.47 3.77 0.75
CA ARG A 162 -44.18 3.67 0.03
C ARG A 162 -43.00 4.09 0.90
N CYS A 163 -43.16 5.12 1.74
CA CYS A 163 -42.10 5.59 2.63
C CYS A 163 -41.76 4.55 3.70
N GLU A 164 -42.76 4.00 4.40
CA GLU A 164 -42.52 2.96 5.41
C GLU A 164 -42.00 1.65 4.78
N PHE A 165 -42.55 1.27 3.62
CA PHE A 165 -42.08 0.10 2.89
C PHE A 165 -40.60 0.25 2.49
N LYS A 166 -40.22 1.43 1.99
CA LYS A 166 -38.81 1.72 1.70
C LYS A 166 -37.97 1.72 2.96
N ALA A 167 -38.38 2.37 4.04
CA ALA A 167 -37.60 2.40 5.28
C ALA A 167 -37.31 0.98 5.83
N GLN A 168 -38.22 0.03 5.63
CA GLN A 168 -38.05 -1.35 6.07
C GLN A 168 -37.09 -2.17 5.18
N PHE A 169 -37.14 -1.97 3.86
CA PHE A 169 -36.44 -2.82 2.87
C PHE A 169 -35.29 -2.13 2.15
N TYR A 170 -35.15 -0.82 2.36
CA TYR A 170 -34.14 0.05 1.79
C TYR A 170 -33.68 1.00 2.91
N PRO A 171 -32.66 0.61 3.69
CA PRO A 171 -32.10 1.51 4.69
C PRO A 171 -31.62 2.76 3.95
N GLU A 172 -32.19 3.92 4.28
CA GLU A 172 -31.86 5.21 3.64
C GLU A 172 -30.35 5.52 3.77
N ASP A 173 -29.75 5.06 4.86
CA ASP A 173 -28.35 5.20 5.18
C ASP A 173 -27.45 4.12 4.58
N ALA A 174 -27.96 3.09 3.88
CA ALA A 174 -27.12 1.97 3.43
C ALA A 174 -25.97 2.44 2.52
N GLU A 175 -26.26 3.38 1.62
CA GLU A 175 -25.27 3.97 0.71
C GLU A 175 -24.27 4.87 1.48
N ASP A 176 -24.76 5.66 2.43
CA ASP A 176 -23.92 6.56 3.22
C ASP A 176 -23.08 5.83 4.26
N GLU A 177 -23.59 4.73 4.81
CA GLU A 177 -22.89 3.80 5.68
C GLU A 177 -21.83 3.03 4.91
N ALA A 178 -22.12 2.53 3.70
CA ALA A 178 -21.13 1.92 2.82
C ALA A 178 -20.02 2.92 2.45
N ARG A 179 -20.38 4.16 2.09
CA ARG A 179 -19.41 5.24 1.84
C ARG A 179 -18.59 5.60 3.08
N ALA A 180 -19.20 5.66 4.25
CA ALA A 180 -18.49 5.92 5.50
C ALA A 180 -17.52 4.79 5.86
N LYS A 181 -17.92 3.52 5.64
CA LYS A 181 -17.06 2.34 5.82
C LYS A 181 -15.90 2.33 4.84
N LEU A 182 -16.13 2.64 3.56
CA LEU A 182 -15.07 2.78 2.55
C LEU A 182 -14.08 3.91 2.90
N ARG A 183 -14.57 5.09 3.31
CA ARG A 183 -13.69 6.21 3.74
C ARG A 183 -12.83 5.86 4.96
N ARG A 184 -13.33 4.99 5.84
CA ARG A 184 -12.61 4.54 7.04
C ARG A 184 -11.77 3.29 6.79
N LEU A 185 -11.90 2.65 5.63
CA LEU A 185 -11.18 1.43 5.31
C LEU A 185 -9.70 1.75 5.07
N ALA A 186 -8.87 1.42 6.06
CA ALA A 186 -7.43 1.51 5.98
C ALA A 186 -6.81 0.11 6.02
N GLN A 187 -5.71 -0.08 5.30
CA GLN A 187 -4.96 -1.33 5.34
C GLN A 187 -4.21 -1.45 6.67
N GLN A 188 -4.77 -2.22 7.60
CA GLN A 188 -4.16 -2.52 8.91
C GLN A 188 -3.51 -3.91 8.97
N GLY A 189 -3.83 -4.79 8.01
CA GLY A 189 -3.35 -6.17 7.94
C GLY A 189 -2.71 -6.48 6.58
N THR A 190 -2.85 -7.73 6.13
CA THR A 190 -2.35 -8.12 4.81
C THR A 190 -3.14 -7.43 3.71
N VAL A 191 -2.50 -7.21 2.55
CA VAL A 191 -3.18 -6.66 1.36
C VAL A 191 -4.40 -7.51 1.00
N ARG A 192 -4.32 -8.84 1.15
CA ARG A 192 -5.42 -9.77 0.89
C ARG A 192 -6.65 -9.49 1.76
N GLU A 193 -6.44 -9.27 3.06
CA GLU A 193 -7.54 -8.97 4.00
C GLU A 193 -8.17 -7.60 3.73
N TYR A 194 -7.36 -6.63 3.30
CA TYR A 194 -7.87 -5.32 2.88
C TYR A 194 -8.73 -5.43 1.63
N VAL A 195 -8.25 -6.11 0.59
CA VAL A 195 -8.98 -6.30 -0.68
C VAL A 195 -10.28 -7.08 -0.46
N GLN A 196 -10.27 -8.09 0.42
CA GLN A 196 -11.49 -8.82 0.76
C GLN A 196 -12.54 -7.90 1.42
N LYS A 197 -12.16 -7.14 2.45
CA LYS A 197 -13.06 -6.20 3.12
C LYS A 197 -13.53 -5.08 2.19
N PHE A 198 -12.67 -4.62 1.28
CA PHE A 198 -13.04 -3.65 0.26
C PHE A 198 -14.10 -4.23 -0.69
N SER A 199 -13.92 -5.47 -1.14
CA SER A 199 -14.86 -6.15 -2.03
C SER A 199 -16.22 -6.38 -1.37
N GLU A 200 -16.23 -6.77 -0.08
CA GLU A 200 -17.46 -6.93 0.71
C GLU A 200 -18.25 -5.62 0.90
N LEU A 201 -17.58 -4.46 0.84
CA LEU A 201 -18.21 -3.14 0.94
C LEU A 201 -18.68 -2.58 -0.42
N MET A 202 -18.28 -3.22 -1.51
CA MET A 202 -18.64 -2.84 -2.88
C MET A 202 -19.78 -3.69 -3.46
N LEU A 203 -20.16 -4.77 -2.77
CA LEU A 203 -21.34 -5.61 -3.03
C LEU A 203 -22.55 -5.10 -2.24
#